data_AF-A0A968CZS7-F1
#
_entry.id   AF-A0A968CZS7-F1
#
_cell.length_a   1.000
_cell.length_b   1.000
_cell.length_c   1.000
_cell.angle_alpha   90.00
_cell.angle_beta   90.00
_cell.angle_gamma   90.00
#
_symmetry.space_group_name_H-M   'P 1'
#
loop_
_entity.id
_entity.type
_entity.pdbx_description
1 polymer ?
#
loop_
_entity_poly.entity_id
_entity_poly.type
_entity_poly.pdbx_seq_one_letter_code
_entity_poly.pdbx_strand_id
1 'polypeptide(L)'
;MEITEVIKEIENRKNTVELSKKRFTCANCGSTWIELVGLIVGHREGFEDLFLRIGVESENCQTCRYRPLECQECGSKDVYEIMFAEAISDDVPLSFKGIKKVTRSSDVKTS
;
A
#
# COMPACT_ATOMS: atom_id res chain seq x y z
N MET A 1 -10.11 14.75 22.77
CA MET A 1 -11.07 13.71 22.33
C MET A 1 -10.24 12.50 21.99
N GLU A 2 -10.47 11.40 22.68
CA GLU A 2 -9.77 10.14 22.44
C GLU A 2 -10.29 9.50 21.15
N ILE A 3 -9.46 8.71 20.46
CA ILE A 3 -9.89 8.05 19.22
C ILE A 3 -11.11 7.16 19.44
N THR A 4 -11.23 6.57 20.63
CA THR A 4 -12.39 5.77 21.04
C THR A 4 -13.68 6.57 21.15
N GLU A 5 -13.61 7.86 21.47
CA GLU A 5 -14.78 8.74 21.55
C GLU A 5 -15.26 9.10 20.15
N VAL A 6 -14.34 9.42 19.23
CA VAL A 6 -14.63 9.68 17.81
C VAL A 6 -15.34 8.47 17.19
N ILE A 7 -14.81 7.26 17.42
CA ILE A 7 -15.38 6.02 16.89
C ILE A 7 -16.80 5.82 17.41
N LYS A 8 -17.01 5.93 18.72
CA LYS A 8 -18.36 5.82 19.33
C LYS A 8 -19.34 6.84 18.75
N GLU A 9 -18.90 8.06 18.50
CA GLU A 9 -19.75 9.09 17.92
C GLU A 9 -20.18 8.74 16.48
N ILE A 10 -19.25 8.22 15.67
CA ILE A 10 -19.52 7.76 14.30
C ILE A 10 -20.44 6.54 14.29
N GLU A 11 -20.25 5.60 15.22
CA GLU A 11 -21.09 4.40 15.36
C GLU A 11 -22.55 4.75 15.71
N ASN A 12 -22.77 5.86 16.42
CA ASN A 12 -24.10 6.36 16.77
C ASN A 12 -24.79 7.14 15.64
N ARG A 13 -24.15 7.28 14.47
CA ARG A 13 -24.66 8.01 13.30
C ARG A 13 -24.95 7.04 12.15
N LYS A 14 -25.80 7.44 11.21
CA LYS A 14 -25.89 6.72 9.93
C LYS A 14 -24.59 6.97 9.18
N ASN A 15 -23.77 5.93 9.00
CA ASN A 15 -22.44 6.09 8.45
C ASN A 15 -22.27 5.46 7.06
N THR A 16 -21.37 6.05 6.29
CA THR A 16 -20.81 5.50 5.05
C THR A 16 -19.32 5.25 5.32
N VAL A 17 -18.86 4.03 5.06
CA VAL A 17 -17.49 3.60 5.39
C VAL A 17 -16.81 3.09 4.14
N GLU A 18 -15.79 3.81 3.69
CA GLU A 18 -14.87 3.37 2.65
C GLU A 18 -13.48 3.26 3.28
N LEU A 19 -13.14 2.07 3.77
CA LEU A 19 -11.82 1.79 4.36
C LEU A 19 -11.16 0.62 3.61
N SER A 20 -9.92 0.85 3.21
CA SER A 20 -9.06 -0.14 2.58
C SER A 20 -7.84 -0.42 3.47
N LYS A 21 -7.30 -1.63 3.37
CA LYS A 21 -6.02 -2.00 3.98
C LYS A 21 -4.96 -1.94 2.89
N LYS A 22 -4.00 -1.03 3.02
CA LYS A 22 -2.84 -0.94 2.14
C LYS A 22 -1.62 -1.48 2.86
N ARG A 23 -0.80 -2.27 2.16
CA ARG A 23 0.44 -2.81 2.71
C ARG A 23 1.62 -2.12 2.04
N PHE A 24 2.60 -1.74 2.84
CA PHE A 24 3.78 -1.01 2.37
C PHE A 24 5.06 -1.73 2.75
N THR A 25 6.11 -1.46 1.98
CA THR A 25 7.49 -1.90 2.25
C THR A 25 8.46 -0.78 1.99
N CYS A 26 9.50 -0.67 2.82
CA CYS A 26 10.64 0.20 2.58
C CYS A 26 11.76 -0.59 1.90
N ALA A 27 12.19 -0.17 0.70
CA ALA A 27 13.29 -0.83 0.00
C ALA A 27 14.67 -0.53 0.65
N ASN A 28 14.77 0.53 1.46
CA ASN A 28 16.01 0.90 2.15
C ASN A 28 16.30 0.04 3.39
N CYS A 29 15.31 -0.19 4.26
CA CYS A 29 15.51 -0.97 5.50
C CYS A 29 14.78 -2.31 5.55
N GLY A 30 13.91 -2.60 4.57
CA GLY A 30 13.13 -3.85 4.52
C GLY A 30 11.91 -3.89 5.45
N SER A 31 11.65 -2.84 6.23
CA SER A 31 10.46 -2.79 7.09
C SER A 31 9.18 -2.84 6.26
N THR A 32 8.19 -3.57 6.77
CA THR A 32 6.85 -3.68 6.16
C THR A 32 5.78 -3.31 7.17
N TRP A 33 4.70 -2.69 6.72
CA TRP A 33 3.57 -2.30 7.58
C TRP A 33 2.26 -2.27 6.81
N ILE A 34 1.15 -2.15 7.55
CA ILE A 34 -0.20 -2.01 7.00
C ILE A 34 -0.75 -0.68 7.48
N GLU A 35 -1.32 0.09 6.56
CA GLU A 35 -2.10 1.29 6.88
C GLU A 35 -3.57 1.06 6.53
N LEU A 36 -4.44 1.59 7.39
CA LEU A 36 -5.85 1.77 7.06
C LEU A 36 -5.97 3.08 6.30
N VAL A 37 -6.56 3.04 5.11
CA VAL A 37 -6.71 4.22 4.25
C VAL A 37 -8.14 4.36 3.80
N GLY A 38 -8.71 5.55 3.96
CA GLY A 38 -10.03 5.89 3.44
C GLY A 38 -10.78 6.92 4.27
N LEU A 39 -12.09 6.98 4.06
CA LEU A 39 -12.98 7.99 4.63
C LEU A 39 -14.21 7.34 5.29
N ILE A 40 -14.48 7.77 6.51
CA ILE A 40 -15.74 7.48 7.20
C ILE A 40 -16.52 8.79 7.34
N VAL A 41 -17.77 8.77 6.91
CA VAL A 41 -18.69 9.91 7.05
C VAL A 41 -19.87 9.50 7.93
N GLY A 42 -20.04 10.18 9.05
CA GLY A 42 -21.16 10.00 9.98
C GLY A 42 -22.20 11.11 9.82
N HIS A 43 -23.37 10.76 9.29
CA HIS A 43 -24.47 11.69 9.06
C HIS A 43 -25.44 11.77 10.23
N ARG A 44 -25.91 12.98 10.54
CA ARG A 44 -26.95 13.20 11.57
C ARG A 44 -27.86 14.36 11.16
N GLU A 45 -29.14 14.07 10.98
CA GLU A 45 -30.13 15.08 10.58
C GLU A 45 -30.19 16.25 11.57
N GLY A 46 -30.15 17.48 11.06
CA GLY A 46 -30.14 18.70 11.87
C GLY A 46 -28.81 19.05 12.53
N PHE A 47 -27.73 18.29 12.26
CA PHE A 47 -26.38 18.51 12.77
C PHE A 47 -25.35 18.45 11.64
N GLU A 48 -24.12 18.87 11.95
CA GLU A 48 -22.99 18.75 11.03
C GLU A 48 -22.57 17.28 10.84
N ASP A 49 -22.17 16.96 9.61
CA ASP A 49 -21.59 15.66 9.27
C ASP A 49 -20.18 15.53 9.87
N LEU A 50 -19.87 14.35 10.39
CA LEU A 50 -18.57 14.03 10.98
C LEU A 50 -17.71 13.26 9.98
N PHE A 51 -16.54 13.79 9.63
CA PHE A 51 -15.61 13.17 8.69
C PHE A 51 -14.38 12.65 9.44
N LEU A 52 -14.13 11.34 9.37
CA LEU A 52 -12.90 10.71 9.83
C LEU A 52 -12.13 10.18 8.63
N ARG A 53 -11.07 10.89 8.25
CA ARG A 53 -10.13 10.46 7.21
C ARG A 53 -8.95 9.74 7.84
N ILE A 54 -8.70 8.51 7.42
CA ILE A 54 -7.59 7.68 7.89
C ILE A 54 -6.63 7.45 6.73
N GLY A 55 -5.34 7.60 6.97
CA GLY A 55 -4.32 7.51 5.93
C GLY A 55 -4.32 8.69 4.97
N VAL A 56 -3.27 8.77 4.16
CA VAL A 56 -3.14 9.74 3.08
C VAL A 56 -3.23 8.97 1.77
N GLU A 57 -4.32 9.14 1.03
CA GLU A 57 -4.33 8.77 -0.39
C GLU A 57 -3.37 9.70 -1.13
N SER A 58 -2.13 9.25 -1.29
CA SER A 58 -1.13 9.88 -2.12
C SER A 58 -1.34 9.40 -3.56
N GLU A 59 -2.34 9.95 -4.23
CA GLU A 59 -2.36 9.94 -5.69
C GLU A 59 -2.36 11.38 -6.21
N ASN A 60 -1.17 11.83 -6.58
CA ASN A 60 -0.97 12.70 -7.74
C ASN A 60 -1.66 14.08 -7.74
N CYS A 61 -1.90 14.72 -6.59
CA CYS A 61 -2.21 16.14 -6.61
C CYS A 61 -0.93 16.95 -6.81
N GLN A 62 -0.66 17.43 -8.04
CA GLN A 62 0.49 18.31 -8.33
C GLN A 62 0.49 19.62 -7.51
N THR A 63 -0.66 20.00 -6.94
CA THR A 63 -0.84 21.20 -6.11
C THR A 63 -0.73 20.90 -4.61
N CYS A 64 -1.12 19.70 -4.19
CA CYS A 64 -1.14 19.30 -2.80
C CYS A 64 0.20 18.59 -2.55
N ARG A 65 1.17 19.32 -1.99
CA ARG A 65 2.45 18.78 -1.49
C ARG A 65 2.23 17.83 -0.31
N TYR A 66 1.40 16.82 -0.49
CA TYR A 66 1.07 15.85 0.53
C TYR A 66 2.33 15.05 0.82
N ARG A 67 2.60 14.93 2.12
CA ARG A 67 3.81 14.34 2.70
C ARG A 67 4.21 13.08 1.92
N PRO A 68 5.40 13.04 1.30
CA PRO A 68 5.86 11.83 0.63
C PRO A 68 5.84 10.70 1.66
N LEU A 69 5.26 9.57 1.29
CA LEU A 69 5.22 8.38 2.14
C LEU A 69 6.63 8.06 2.61
N GLU A 70 6.82 7.98 3.92
CA GLU A 70 8.12 7.87 4.56
C GLU A 70 8.11 6.69 5.53
N CYS A 71 9.16 5.89 5.48
CA CYS A 71 9.34 4.78 6.39
C CYS A 71 9.46 5.31 7.82
N GLN A 72 8.57 4.89 8.71
CA GLN A 72 8.56 5.31 10.12
C GLN A 72 9.82 4.86 10.89
N GLU A 73 10.52 3.84 10.39
CA GLU A 73 11.73 3.28 11.03
C GLU A 73 13.02 4.00 10.61
N CYS A 74 13.20 4.29 9.30
CA CYS A 74 14.47 4.83 8.79
C CYS A 74 14.37 6.19 8.10
N GLY A 75 13.17 6.76 7.98
CA GLY A 75 12.94 8.05 7.32
C GLY A 75 13.13 8.03 5.80
N SER A 76 13.36 6.86 5.20
CA SER A 76 13.50 6.75 3.75
C SER A 76 12.16 6.98 3.05
N LYS A 77 12.22 7.66 1.89
CA LYS A 77 11.09 7.86 0.98
C LYS A 77 10.98 6.75 -0.07
N ASP A 78 11.89 5.78 -0.03
CA ASP A 78 11.91 4.62 -0.92
C ASP A 78 10.91 3.55 -0.41
N VAL A 79 9.62 3.91 -0.49
CA VAL A 79 8.49 3.13 0.04
C VAL A 79 7.52 2.80 -1.09
N TYR A 80 7.06 1.55 -1.13
CA TYR A 80 6.17 1.04 -2.17
C TYR A 80 4.95 0.35 -1.56
N GLU A 81 3.79 0.52 -2.21
CA GLU A 81 2.60 -0.30 -1.94
C GLU A 81 2.80 -1.71 -2.51
N ILE A 82 2.54 -2.73 -1.69
CA ILE A 82 2.58 -4.14 -2.09
C ILE A 82 1.16 -4.60 -2.38
N MET A 83 0.91 -4.96 -3.64
CA MET A 83 -0.28 -5.72 -4.04
C MET A 83 0.10 -7.19 -4.16
N PHE A 84 -0.54 -8.06 -3.39
CA PHE A 84 -0.46 -9.50 -3.66
C PHE A 84 -1.38 -9.82 -4.82
N ALA A 85 -0.88 -10.54 -5.82
CA ALA A 85 -1.75 -11.12 -6.83
C ALA A 85 -2.77 -12.03 -6.14
N GLU A 86 -4.04 -11.98 -6.56
CA GLU A 86 -5.00 -13.03 -6.23
C GLU A 86 -4.38 -14.37 -6.59
N ALA A 87 -4.57 -15.37 -5.73
CA ALA A 87 -3.91 -16.67 -5.83
C ALA A 87 -3.93 -17.16 -7.28
N ILE A 88 -2.74 -17.28 -7.87
CA ILE A 88 -2.58 -17.86 -9.21
C ILE A 88 -3.10 -19.29 -9.06
N SER A 89 -4.16 -19.66 -9.78
CA SER A 89 -4.69 -21.02 -9.77
C SER A 89 -3.53 -21.99 -10.02
N ASP A 90 -3.38 -23.01 -9.16
CA ASP A 90 -2.33 -24.03 -9.23
C ASP A 90 -2.27 -24.78 -10.59
N ASP A 91 -3.28 -24.57 -11.45
CA ASP A 91 -3.45 -25.18 -12.77
C ASP A 91 -2.62 -24.56 -13.90
N VAL A 92 -1.80 -23.52 -13.67
CA VAL A 92 -0.89 -23.03 -14.72
C VAL A 92 0.44 -23.79 -14.62
N PRO A 93 0.72 -24.75 -15.52
CA PRO A 93 1.97 -25.48 -15.47
C PRO A 93 3.09 -24.49 -15.79
N LEU A 94 4.02 -24.29 -14.86
CA LEU A 94 5.25 -23.56 -15.11
C LEU A 94 6.10 -24.35 -16.11
N SER A 95 5.85 -24.18 -17.41
CA SER A 95 6.61 -24.84 -18.46
C SER A 95 7.83 -23.98 -18.80
N PHE A 96 9.02 -24.39 -18.35
CA PHE A 96 10.25 -23.89 -18.95
C PHE A 96 10.36 -24.47 -20.36
N LYS A 97 10.32 -23.61 -21.39
CA LYS A 97 10.47 -24.04 -22.81
C LYS A 97 11.83 -24.66 -23.12
N GLY A 98 12.78 -24.61 -22.19
CA GLY A 98 14.07 -25.28 -22.27
C GLY A 98 15.14 -24.54 -21.46
N ILE A 99 16.07 -25.27 -20.89
CA ILE A 99 17.26 -24.72 -20.23
C ILE A 99 18.40 -24.83 -21.25
N LYS A 100 18.92 -23.70 -21.73
CA LYS A 100 20.07 -23.69 -22.64
C LYS A 100 21.35 -23.57 -21.82
N LYS A 101 22.19 -24.61 -21.85
CA LYS A 101 23.55 -24.55 -21.28
C LYS A 101 24.44 -23.76 -22.25
N VAL A 102 24.87 -22.57 -21.84
CA VAL A 102 25.85 -21.78 -22.60
C VAL A 102 27.24 -22.18 -22.13
N THR A 103 27.98 -22.92 -22.95
CA THR A 103 29.41 -23.14 -22.75
C THR A 103 30.17 -21.92 -23.23
N ARG A 104 30.96 -21.31 -22.36
CA ARG A 104 31.87 -20.21 -22.69
C ARG A 104 33.00 -20.78 -23.56
N SER A 105 33.01 -20.47 -24.85
CA SER A 105 34.15 -20.77 -25.72
C SER A 105 35.33 -19.93 -25.27
N SER A 106 36.24 -20.53 -24.52
CA SER A 106 37.58 -19.97 -24.30
C SER A 106 38.43 -20.30 -25.52
N ASP A 107 38.22 -19.59 -26.63
CA ASP A 107 39.17 -19.62 -27.74
C ASP A 107 40.24 -18.56 -27.51
N VAL A 108 41.28 -19.03 -26.83
CA VAL A 108 42.65 -18.53 -26.95
C VAL A 108 43.06 -18.61 -28.42
N LYS A 109 43.38 -17.47 -29.04
CA LYS A 109 44.51 -17.37 -29.98
C LYS A 109 45.22 -16.04 -29.80
N THR A 110 46.27 -16.10 -29.00
CA THR A 110 47.43 -15.23 -29.07
C THR A 110 48.20 -15.62 -30.32
N SER A 111 48.38 -14.71 -31.27
CA SER A 111 49.53 -14.58 -32.18
C SER A 111 49.31 -13.37 -33.08
#